data_AF-A0A6G7YI30-F1
#
_entry.id   AF-A0A6G7YI30-F1
#
_cell.length_a   1.000
_cell.length_b   1.000
_cell.length_c   1.000
_cell.angle_alpha   90.00
_cell.angle_beta   90.00
_cell.angle_gamma   90.00
#
_symmetry.space_group_name_H-M   'P 1'
#
loop_
_entity.id
_entity.type
_entity.pdbx_description
1 polymer ?
#
loop_
_entity_poly.entity_id
_entity_poly.type
_entity_poly.pdbx_seq_one_letter_code
_entity_poly.pdbx_strand_id
1 'polypeptide(L)'
;MTRPARPDDVDAICAALPHTELGTSWGDVPTWKVPTGEKGRGFVLYRHPHPSAVDPATGEEYDDLLVIRTADAGDKAALVEDDSTPFFTIDHFRSFNAVLVQQSRLGELSLAELTEVIHEAWLAVAPKRLAKEFLADG
;
A
#
# COMPACT_ATOMS: atom_id res chain seq x y z
N MET A 1 14.17 13.29 10.42
CA MET A 1 13.46 12.04 10.10
C MET A 1 12.62 11.66 11.30
N THR A 2 11.38 11.22 11.09
CA THR A 2 10.51 10.71 12.15
C THR A 2 11.02 9.35 12.65
N ARG A 3 10.39 8.79 13.69
CA ARG A 3 10.72 7.43 14.15
C ARG A 3 10.53 6.41 13.01
N PRO A 4 11.20 5.24 13.06
CA PRO A 4 10.85 4.12 12.19
C PRO A 4 9.36 3.78 12.24
N ALA A 5 8.81 3.39 11.11
CA ALA A 5 7.43 2.92 10.99
C ALA A 5 7.27 1.52 11.60
N ARG A 6 6.03 1.17 11.90
CA ARG A 6 5.61 -0.12 12.49
C ARG A 6 4.42 -0.65 11.71
N PRO A 7 4.18 -1.97 11.70
CA PRO A 7 2.97 -2.55 11.10
C PRO A 7 1.68 -1.85 11.55
N ASP A 8 1.53 -1.58 12.84
CA ASP A 8 0.35 -0.90 13.41
C ASP A 8 0.12 0.51 12.85
N ASP A 9 1.15 1.17 12.30
CA ASP A 9 1.01 2.50 11.70
C ASP A 9 0.19 2.45 10.41
N VAL A 10 0.17 1.33 9.70
CA VAL A 10 -0.54 1.18 8.42
C VAL A 10 -2.03 1.44 8.61
N ASP A 11 -2.65 0.75 9.57
CA ASP A 11 -4.06 0.91 9.89
C ASP A 11 -4.36 2.30 10.46
N ALA A 12 -3.46 2.84 11.30
CA ALA A 12 -3.61 4.18 11.86
C ALA A 12 -3.62 5.27 10.79
N ILE A 13 -2.69 5.20 9.82
CA ILE A 13 -2.61 6.14 8.70
C ILE A 13 -3.83 5.99 7.79
N CYS A 14 -4.19 4.76 7.42
CA CYS A 14 -5.33 4.51 6.54
C CYS A 14 -6.66 4.98 7.17
N ALA A 15 -6.85 4.78 8.48
CA ALA A 15 -8.04 5.21 9.21
C ALA A 15 -8.13 6.74 9.39
N ALA A 16 -7.00 7.44 9.36
CA ALA A 16 -6.95 8.90 9.47
C ALA A 16 -7.34 9.61 8.15
N LEU A 17 -7.29 8.90 7.02
CA LEU A 17 -7.64 9.46 5.72
C LEU A 17 -9.16 9.61 5.54
N PRO A 18 -9.61 10.63 4.78
CA PRO A 18 -11.05 10.87 4.58
C PRO A 18 -11.75 9.72 3.84
N HIS A 19 -12.95 9.37 4.33
CA HIS A 19 -13.86 8.40 3.71
C HIS A 19 -13.22 7.03 3.42
N THR A 20 -12.34 6.59 4.30
CA THR A 20 -11.76 5.25 4.24
C THR A 20 -12.55 4.25 5.09
N GLU A 21 -12.51 2.99 4.70
CA GLU A 21 -12.98 1.86 5.51
C GLU A 21 -12.06 0.66 5.31
N LEU A 22 -11.92 -0.16 6.35
CA LEU A 22 -11.37 -1.50 6.24
C LEU A 22 -12.50 -2.45 5.87
N GLY A 23 -12.42 -3.02 4.67
CA GLY A 23 -13.34 -4.04 4.18
C GLY A 23 -12.57 -5.22 3.62
N THR A 24 -13.17 -5.93 2.68
CA THR A 24 -12.50 -7.02 1.94
C THR A 24 -12.52 -6.79 0.44
N SER A 25 -11.55 -7.36 -0.26
CA SER A 25 -11.53 -7.46 -1.72
C SER A 25 -11.01 -8.84 -2.14
N TRP A 26 -11.11 -9.20 -3.43
CA TRP A 26 -10.58 -10.47 -3.97
C TRP A 26 -10.94 -11.72 -3.13
N GLY A 27 -12.18 -11.77 -2.63
CA GLY A 27 -12.61 -12.76 -1.64
C GLY A 27 -12.66 -12.12 -0.25
N ASP A 28 -11.85 -12.64 0.66
CA ASP A 28 -11.77 -12.29 2.08
C ASP A 28 -10.54 -11.43 2.44
N VAL A 29 -9.79 -10.97 1.43
CA VAL A 29 -8.55 -10.22 1.64
C VAL A 29 -8.83 -8.87 2.32
N PRO A 30 -8.33 -8.62 3.54
CA PRO A 30 -8.50 -7.34 4.22
C PRO A 30 -7.94 -6.19 3.39
N THR A 31 -8.73 -5.15 3.18
CA THR A 31 -8.43 -4.07 2.22
C THR A 31 -8.93 -2.74 2.74
N TRP A 32 -8.04 -1.76 2.80
CA TRP A 32 -8.41 -0.36 2.98
C TRP A 32 -8.91 0.23 1.68
N LYS A 33 -10.13 0.77 1.70
CA LYS A 33 -10.87 1.23 0.52
C LYS A 33 -11.23 2.71 0.62
N VAL A 34 -11.34 3.37 -0.53
CA VAL A 34 -11.93 4.70 -0.65
C VAL A 34 -12.74 4.82 -1.96
N PRO A 35 -13.92 5.48 -1.95
CA PRO A 35 -14.67 5.88 -0.76
C PRO A 35 -15.24 4.66 -0.04
N THR A 36 -15.79 4.85 1.17
CA THR A 36 -16.55 3.84 1.88
C THR A 36 -17.69 3.25 1.02
N GLY A 37 -18.01 1.97 1.22
CA GLY A 37 -19.09 1.24 0.56
C GLY A 37 -18.64 0.37 -0.61
N GLU A 38 -19.64 -0.21 -1.29
CA GLU A 38 -19.42 -1.23 -2.34
C GLU A 38 -18.55 -0.74 -3.51
N LYS A 39 -18.64 0.56 -3.83
CA LYS A 39 -17.88 1.19 -4.93
C LYS A 39 -16.46 1.61 -4.53
N GLY A 40 -16.07 1.38 -3.27
CA GLY A 40 -14.74 1.69 -2.78
C GLY A 40 -13.67 0.93 -3.54
N ARG A 41 -12.57 1.61 -3.86
CA ARG A 41 -11.39 1.04 -4.49
C ARG A 41 -10.31 0.84 -3.42
N GLY A 42 -9.68 -0.33 -3.42
CA GLY A 42 -8.59 -0.63 -2.50
C GLY A 42 -7.35 0.19 -2.81
N PHE A 43 -6.71 0.77 -1.79
CA PHE A 43 -5.43 1.47 -1.90
C PHE A 43 -4.30 0.79 -1.12
N VAL A 44 -4.62 0.14 0.00
CA VAL A 44 -3.73 -0.79 0.72
C VAL A 44 -4.48 -2.10 0.91
N LEU A 45 -3.90 -3.21 0.50
CA LEU A 45 -4.45 -4.54 0.71
C LEU A 45 -3.45 -5.35 1.52
N TYR A 46 -3.92 -6.08 2.52
CA TYR A 46 -3.17 -7.18 3.09
C TYR A 46 -3.12 -8.31 2.06
N ARG A 47 -2.14 -9.20 2.11
CA ARG A 47 -2.03 -10.28 1.13
C ARG A 47 -1.73 -11.59 1.83
N HIS A 48 -2.59 -12.58 1.59
CA HIS A 48 -2.34 -13.96 1.99
C HIS A 48 -1.15 -14.55 1.22
N PRO A 49 -0.49 -15.57 1.80
CA PRO A 49 0.44 -16.42 1.07
C PRO A 49 -0.11 -16.87 -0.28
N HIS A 50 0.74 -16.84 -1.30
CA HIS A 50 0.35 -17.23 -2.65
C HIS A 50 1.57 -17.68 -3.47
N PRO A 51 1.44 -18.70 -4.35
CA PRO A 51 2.55 -19.23 -5.16
C PRO A 51 3.21 -18.22 -6.11
N SER A 52 2.59 -17.07 -6.35
CA SER A 52 3.17 -15.99 -7.17
C SER A 52 4.09 -15.05 -6.38
N ALA A 53 4.09 -15.15 -5.05
CA ALA A 53 4.84 -14.30 -4.14
C ALA A 53 5.65 -15.20 -3.19
N VAL A 54 6.79 -15.67 -3.68
CA VAL A 54 7.71 -16.57 -2.97
C VAL A 54 9.00 -15.80 -2.66
N ASP A 55 9.51 -15.95 -1.44
CA ASP A 55 10.80 -15.42 -1.06
C ASP A 55 11.92 -16.20 -1.80
N PRO A 56 12.72 -15.53 -2.65
CA PRO A 56 13.79 -16.21 -3.39
C PRO A 56 14.90 -16.76 -2.49
N ALA A 57 15.04 -16.28 -1.24
CA ALA A 57 16.05 -16.74 -0.29
C ALA A 57 15.64 -18.04 0.42
N THR A 58 14.35 -18.18 0.75
CA THR A 58 13.85 -19.35 1.52
C THR A 58 13.09 -20.35 0.65
N GLY A 59 12.51 -19.91 -0.46
CA GLY A 59 11.60 -20.69 -1.28
C GLY A 59 10.18 -20.81 -0.71
N GLU A 60 9.88 -20.11 0.39
CA GLU A 60 8.56 -20.10 1.04
C GLU A 60 7.68 -18.96 0.52
N GLU A 61 6.36 -19.12 0.57
CA GLU A 61 5.44 -18.03 0.26
C GLU A 61 5.52 -16.97 1.35
N TYR A 62 5.54 -15.69 0.96
CA TYR A 62 5.48 -14.61 1.93
C TYR A 62 4.12 -14.62 2.66
N ASP A 63 4.13 -14.40 3.98
CA ASP A 63 2.93 -14.43 4.83
C ASP A 63 2.56 -13.07 5.45
N ASP A 64 3.37 -12.04 5.22
CA ASP A 64 3.22 -10.73 5.84
C ASP A 64 3.16 -9.57 4.82
N LEU A 65 2.78 -9.83 3.57
CA LEU A 65 2.77 -8.79 2.53
C LEU A 65 1.62 -7.79 2.63
N LEU A 66 1.97 -6.54 2.34
CA LEU A 66 1.04 -5.51 1.89
C LEU A 66 1.18 -5.31 0.38
N VAL A 67 0.06 -4.96 -0.24
CA VAL A 67 -0.02 -4.41 -1.59
C VAL A 67 -0.39 -2.94 -1.45
N ILE A 68 0.46 -2.04 -1.91
CA ILE A 68 0.20 -0.59 -1.87
C ILE A 68 0.06 -0.07 -3.30
N ARG A 69 -1.09 0.52 -3.62
CA ARG A 69 -1.36 1.11 -4.93
C ARG A 69 -0.43 2.28 -5.21
N THR A 70 -0.06 2.45 -6.47
CA THR A 70 0.63 3.65 -6.96
C THR A 70 -0.24 4.35 -7.99
N ALA A 71 0.00 5.64 -8.24
CA ALA A 71 -0.81 6.38 -9.22
C ALA A 71 -0.53 5.89 -10.64
N ASP A 72 0.74 5.66 -10.97
CA ASP A 72 1.12 5.05 -12.24
C ASP A 72 2.31 4.08 -12.16
N ALA A 73 2.78 3.65 -13.34
CA ALA A 73 3.88 2.72 -13.48
C ALA A 73 5.25 3.37 -13.22
N GLY A 74 5.37 4.69 -13.40
CA GLY A 74 6.56 5.47 -13.08
C GLY A 74 6.77 5.55 -11.57
N ASP A 75 5.71 5.88 -10.81
CA ASP A 75 5.78 5.88 -9.34
C ASP A 75 6.12 4.50 -8.77
N LYS A 76 5.53 3.45 -9.37
CA LYS A 76 5.88 2.06 -9.04
C LYS A 76 7.37 1.80 -9.27
N ALA A 77 7.89 2.18 -10.43
CA ALA A 77 9.29 1.96 -10.77
C ALA A 77 10.21 2.74 -9.81
N ALA A 78 9.89 4.01 -9.52
CA ALA A 78 10.67 4.83 -8.61
C ALA A 78 10.82 4.19 -7.21
N LEU A 79 9.73 3.64 -6.65
CA LEU A 79 9.80 2.94 -5.37
C LEU A 79 10.60 1.63 -5.46
N VAL A 80 10.42 0.83 -6.51
CA VAL A 80 11.06 -0.49 -6.63
C VAL A 80 12.55 -0.40 -7.01
N GLU A 81 12.94 0.62 -7.77
CA GLU A 81 14.32 0.82 -8.23
C GLU A 81 15.19 1.56 -7.21
N ASP A 82 14.59 2.16 -6.18
CA ASP A 82 15.30 2.77 -5.07
C ASP A 82 15.70 1.73 -4.02
N ASP A 83 16.97 1.34 -4.04
CA ASP A 83 17.60 0.39 -3.11
C ASP A 83 17.52 0.83 -1.63
N SER A 84 17.17 2.09 -1.34
CA SER A 84 16.95 2.57 0.03
C SER A 84 15.56 2.23 0.59
N THR A 85 14.65 1.73 -0.25
CA THR A 85 13.28 1.37 0.17
C THR A 85 13.10 -0.15 0.23
N PRO A 86 12.17 -0.65 1.06
CA PRO A 86 11.88 -2.09 1.15
C PRO A 86 10.88 -2.58 0.08
N PHE A 87 10.50 -1.72 -0.87
CA PHE A 87 9.46 -2.03 -1.85
C PHE A 87 9.99 -2.95 -2.95
N PHE A 88 9.13 -3.85 -3.42
CA PHE A 88 9.47 -4.74 -4.53
C PHE A 88 8.23 -5.03 -5.40
N THR A 89 8.45 -5.72 -6.52
CA THR A 89 7.37 -6.23 -7.38
C THR A 89 7.64 -7.68 -7.75
N ILE A 90 6.58 -8.37 -8.16
CA ILE A 90 6.61 -9.73 -8.72
C ILE A 90 6.04 -9.71 -10.14
N ASP A 91 6.29 -10.77 -10.90
CA ASP A 91 5.78 -10.93 -12.27
C ASP A 91 4.26 -10.82 -12.36
N HIS A 92 3.55 -11.32 -11.35
CA HIS A 92 2.09 -11.23 -11.26
C HIS A 92 1.57 -9.78 -11.24
N PHE A 93 2.42 -8.83 -10.84
CA PHE A 93 2.09 -7.41 -10.74
C PHE A 93 2.59 -6.60 -11.94
N ARG A 94 3.12 -7.23 -13.00
CA ARG A 94 3.74 -6.55 -14.15
C ARG A 94 2.86 -5.47 -14.79
N SER A 95 1.55 -5.73 -14.90
CA SER A 95 0.57 -4.79 -15.49
C SER A 95 -0.30 -4.08 -14.44
N PHE A 96 0.12 -4.10 -13.17
CA PHE A 96 -0.61 -3.53 -12.05
C PHE A 96 0.23 -2.50 -11.31
N ASN A 97 -0.30 -1.27 -11.19
CA ASN A 97 0.33 -0.13 -10.52
C ASN A 97 0.17 -0.28 -9.00
N ALA A 98 1.02 -1.12 -8.44
CA ALA A 98 1.19 -1.31 -7.00
C ALA A 98 2.56 -1.93 -6.71
N VAL A 99 3.04 -1.67 -5.51
CA VAL A 99 4.24 -2.29 -4.93
C VAL A 99 3.87 -3.27 -3.83
N LEU A 100 4.78 -4.18 -3.54
CA LEU A 100 4.74 -5.09 -2.40
C LEU A 100 5.73 -4.63 -1.34
N VAL A 101 5.39 -4.86 -0.07
CA VAL A 101 6.30 -4.69 1.06
C VAL A 101 5.94 -5.72 2.14
N GLN A 102 6.95 -6.30 2.79
CA GLN A 102 6.77 -7.13 3.97
C GLN A 102 6.50 -6.24 5.18
N GLN A 103 5.47 -6.53 5.96
CA GLN A 103 5.17 -5.78 7.19
C GLN A 103 6.36 -5.78 8.16
N SER A 104 7.09 -6.90 8.24
CA SER A 104 8.30 -7.04 9.04
C SER A 104 9.43 -6.08 8.65
N ARG A 105 9.42 -5.55 7.41
CA ARG A 105 10.42 -4.61 6.88
C ARG A 105 10.00 -3.15 6.91
N LEU A 106 8.78 -2.84 7.38
CA LEU A 106 8.30 -1.44 7.44
C LEU A 106 9.18 -0.54 8.32
N GLY A 107 9.93 -1.11 9.27
CA GLY A 107 10.89 -0.36 10.09
C GLY A 107 12.09 0.20 9.31
N GLU A 108 12.28 -0.19 8.05
CA GLU A 108 13.28 0.41 7.14
C GLU A 108 12.83 1.79 6.63
N LEU A 109 11.53 2.08 6.69
CA LEU A 109 10.97 3.40 6.44
C LEU A 109 10.80 4.17 7.75
N SER A 110 10.93 5.49 7.67
CA SER A 110 10.39 6.38 8.70
C SER A 110 8.87 6.44 8.63
N LEU A 111 8.22 6.82 9.74
CA LEU A 111 6.78 7.03 9.78
C LEU A 111 6.32 8.06 8.74
N ALA A 112 7.15 9.06 8.43
CA ALA A 112 6.82 10.09 7.45
C ALA A 112 6.79 9.51 6.03
N GLU A 113 7.80 8.73 5.65
CA GLU A 113 7.87 8.06 4.35
C GLU A 113 6.70 7.07 4.16
N LEU A 114 6.38 6.26 5.17
CA LEU A 114 5.21 5.37 5.10
C LEU A 114 3.90 6.15 4.95
N THR A 115 3.76 7.28 5.65
CA THR A 115 2.58 8.15 5.55
C THR A 115 2.42 8.72 4.15
N GLU A 116 3.50 9.24 3.56
CA GLU A 116 3.50 9.78 2.20
C GLU A 116 3.10 8.70 1.18
N VAL A 117 3.69 7.51 1.25
CA VAL A 117 3.37 6.40 0.34
C VAL A 117 1.89 5.98 0.45
N ILE A 118 1.34 5.88 1.66
CA ILE A 118 -0.09 5.53 1.85
C ILE A 118 -1.01 6.67 1.37
N HIS A 119 -0.64 7.93 1.58
CA HIS A 119 -1.39 9.09 1.07
C HIS A 119 -1.43 9.09 -0.46
N GLU A 120 -0.32 8.84 -1.13
CA GLU A 120 -0.26 8.74 -2.59
C GLU A 120 -1.09 7.55 -3.12
N ALA A 121 -1.03 6.42 -2.43
CA ALA A 121 -1.87 5.26 -2.74
C ALA A 121 -3.37 5.59 -2.65
N TRP A 122 -3.77 6.33 -1.62
CA TRP A 122 -5.14 6.80 -1.47
C TRP A 122 -5.52 7.80 -2.57
N LEU A 123 -4.66 8.78 -2.87
CA LEU A 123 -4.88 9.76 -3.94
C LEU A 123 -5.04 9.10 -5.32
N ALA A 124 -4.31 8.01 -5.58
CA ALA A 124 -4.40 7.25 -6.82
C ALA A 124 -5.81 6.69 -7.10
N VAL A 125 -6.60 6.46 -6.06
CA VAL A 125 -7.93 5.83 -6.19
C VAL A 125 -9.07 6.62 -5.54
N ALA A 126 -8.80 7.71 -4.83
CA ALA A 126 -9.81 8.58 -4.26
C ALA A 126 -10.66 9.27 -5.35
N PRO A 127 -11.96 9.57 -5.09
CA PRO A 127 -12.76 10.39 -5.98
C PRO A 127 -12.13 11.79 -6.17
N LYS A 128 -12.14 12.31 -7.40
CA LYS A 128 -11.46 13.58 -7.75
C LYS A 128 -11.80 14.76 -6.84
N ARG A 129 -13.08 14.90 -6.46
CA ARG A 129 -13.52 15.98 -5.55
C ARG A 129 -12.87 15.83 -4.18
N LEU A 130 -12.86 14.60 -3.65
CA LEU A 130 -12.32 14.30 -2.34
C LEU A 130 -10.79 14.47 -2.30
N ALA A 131 -10.09 13.99 -3.34
CA ALA A 131 -8.65 14.20 -3.47
C ALA A 131 -8.29 15.70 -3.51
N LYS A 132 -9.07 16.51 -4.24
CA LYS A 132 -8.87 17.96 -4.32
C LYS A 132 -9.06 18.65 -2.96
N GLU A 133 -10.07 18.23 -2.19
CA GLU A 133 -10.32 18.76 -0.84
C GLU A 133 -9.17 18.41 0.10
N PHE A 134 -8.73 17.15 0.12
CA PHE A 134 -7.60 16.71 0.93
C PHE A 134 -6.30 17.48 0.63
N LEU A 135 -6.00 17.71 -0.65
CA LEU A 135 -4.80 18.47 -1.05
C LEU A 135 -4.89 19.98 -0.79
N ALA A 136 -6.09 20.52 -0.56
CA ALA A 136 -6.28 21.94 -0.25
C ALA A 136 -6.16 22.23 1.26
N ASP A 137 -6.37 21.21 2.09
CA ASP A 137 -6.31 21.30 3.56
C ASP A 137 -4.91 20.96 4.12
N GLY A 138 -3.95 20.62 3.24
CA GLY A 138 -2.56 20.25 3.55
C GLY A 138 -1.56 21.38 3.42
#